data_AF-A0A938SJB3-F1
#
_entry.id   AF-A0A938SJB3-F1
#
_cell.length_a   1.000
_cell.length_b   1.000
_cell.length_c   1.000
_cell.angle_alpha   90.00
_cell.angle_beta   90.00
_cell.angle_gamma   90.00
#
_symmetry.space_group_name_H-M   'P 1'
#
loop_
_entity.id
_entity.type
_entity.pdbx_description
1 polymer ?
#
loop_
_entity_poly.entity_id
_entity_poly.type
_entity_poly.pdbx_seq_one_letter_code
_entity_poly.pdbx_strand_id
1 'polypeptide(L)'
;MRENPPRRRNKPRRDDAKRASTALPNNQSDQAALRERVKELTCLYGIAQVAGRPGAPLDRVLQEIVQLLPPAWQYPEIAQARIVLDGRAYSTPGFREAGARQAAGIVV
;
A
#
# COMPACT_ATOMS: atom_id res chain seq x y z
N MET A 1 24.21 -11.10 78.62
CA MET A 1 24.79 -9.90 77.96
C MET A 1 24.80 -10.19 76.46
N ARG A 2 23.87 -9.65 75.66
CA ARG A 2 23.95 -8.38 74.87
C ARG A 2 25.23 -8.39 74.00
N GLU A 3 25.15 -8.39 72.66
CA GLU A 3 24.62 -7.29 71.84
C GLU A 3 23.84 -7.73 70.58
N ASN A 4 22.89 -6.89 70.14
CA ASN A 4 22.11 -7.03 68.91
C ASN A 4 22.53 -5.88 67.95
N PRO A 5 22.87 -6.13 66.67
CA PRO A 5 23.38 -5.11 65.75
C PRO A 5 22.28 -4.14 65.24
N PRO A 6 22.68 -2.97 64.68
CA PRO A 6 21.75 -1.87 64.43
C PRO A 6 20.81 -2.11 63.24
N ARG A 7 19.60 -1.57 63.36
CA ARG A 7 18.52 -1.61 62.37
C ARG A 7 18.94 -0.92 61.07
N ARG A 8 18.99 -1.66 59.96
CA ARG A 8 19.06 -1.06 58.62
C ARG A 8 17.68 -0.51 58.21
N ARG A 9 17.69 0.77 57.83
CA ARG A 9 16.57 1.63 57.45
C ARG A 9 15.91 1.13 56.13
N ASN A 10 14.58 1.08 56.11
CA ASN A 10 13.77 0.64 54.97
C ASN A 10 14.05 1.40 53.66
N LYS A 11 13.98 0.69 52.52
CA LYS A 11 13.69 1.24 51.18
C LYS A 11 12.33 0.68 50.73
N PRO A 12 11.44 1.48 50.09
CA PRO A 12 10.03 1.12 49.98
C PRO A 12 9.83 -0.04 49.00
N ARG A 13 8.90 -0.93 49.34
CA ARG A 13 8.28 -1.89 48.42
C ARG A 13 7.32 -1.15 47.52
N ARG A 14 7.42 -1.30 46.20
CA ARG A 14 6.29 -1.28 45.29
C ARG A 14 6.59 -2.21 44.12
N ASP A 15 5.71 -3.20 43.98
CA ASP A 15 5.43 -3.88 42.74
C ASP A 15 5.06 -2.84 41.64
N ASP A 16 4.94 -3.30 40.40
CA ASP A 16 4.52 -2.52 39.22
C ASP A 16 5.63 -1.86 38.40
N ALA A 17 6.52 -2.71 37.86
CA ALA A 17 7.15 -2.41 36.58
C ALA A 17 7.07 -3.63 35.67
N LYS A 18 5.85 -3.98 35.24
CA LYS A 18 5.65 -4.53 33.89
C LYS A 18 6.33 -3.55 32.95
N ARG A 19 7.56 -3.86 32.54
CA ARG A 19 8.24 -3.15 31.46
C ARG A 19 7.35 -3.32 30.25
N ALA A 20 6.57 -2.29 29.98
CA ALA A 20 5.90 -2.12 28.71
C ALA A 20 6.97 -2.26 27.63
N SER A 21 6.87 -3.32 26.85
CA SER A 21 7.53 -3.43 25.55
C SER A 21 6.84 -2.43 24.63
N THR A 22 7.09 -1.14 24.84
CA THR A 22 6.68 -0.11 23.89
C THR A 22 7.64 -0.22 22.71
N ALA A 23 7.28 -1.07 21.75
CA ALA A 23 7.87 -0.98 20.42
C ALA A 23 7.76 0.47 19.96
N LEU A 24 8.89 1.08 19.58
CA LEU A 24 8.92 2.39 18.98
C LEU A 24 7.97 2.39 17.76
N PRO A 25 7.16 3.44 17.54
CA PRO A 25 6.32 3.51 16.35
C PRO A 25 7.20 3.37 15.10
N ASN A 26 6.91 2.36 14.29
CA ASN A 26 7.70 2.03 13.10
C ASN A 26 7.29 2.94 11.95
N ASN A 27 7.68 4.22 12.03
CA ASN A 27 7.28 5.25 11.06
C ASN A 27 7.57 4.88 9.59
N GLN A 28 8.53 3.99 9.32
CA GLN A 28 8.87 3.56 7.96
C GLN A 28 7.77 2.73 7.29
N SER A 29 7.10 1.82 8.02
CA SER A 29 5.99 1.04 7.46
C SER A 29 4.78 1.92 7.17
N ASP A 30 4.53 2.90 8.04
CA ASP A 30 3.39 3.81 7.90
C ASP A 30 3.57 4.74 6.70
N GLN A 31 4.81 5.21 6.47
CA GLN A 31 5.17 5.99 5.29
C GLN A 31 5.06 5.17 4.00
N ALA A 32 5.48 3.90 4.02
CA ALA A 32 5.34 3.02 2.86
C ALA A 32 3.85 2.75 2.54
N ALA A 33 3.05 2.42 3.54
CA ALA A 33 1.61 2.20 3.37
C ALA A 33 0.90 3.45 2.84
N LEU A 34 1.25 4.64 3.34
CA LEU A 34 0.70 5.89 2.85
C LEU A 34 1.07 6.14 1.38
N ARG A 35 2.32 5.86 0.98
CA ARG A 35 2.75 5.98 -0.43
C ARG A 35 1.95 5.06 -1.35
N GLU A 36 1.71 3.81 -0.94
CA GLU A 36 0.89 2.89 -1.74
C GLU A 36 -0.57 3.35 -1.83
N ARG A 37 -1.13 3.94 -0.77
CA ARG A 37 -2.47 4.55 -0.84
C ARG A 37 -2.52 5.77 -1.74
N VAL A 38 -1.48 6.60 -1.74
CA VAL A 38 -1.39 7.73 -2.68
C VAL A 38 -1.36 7.23 -4.11
N LYS A 39 -0.54 6.22 -4.42
CA LYS A 39 -0.51 5.57 -5.75
C LYS A 39 -1.89 5.05 -6.18
N GLU A 40 -2.57 4.32 -5.30
CA GLU A 40 -3.92 3.80 -5.55
C GLU A 40 -4.92 4.93 -5.82
N LEU A 41 -4.97 5.94 -4.96
CA LEU A 41 -5.87 7.08 -5.12
C LEU A 41 -5.57 7.86 -6.40
N THR A 42 -4.30 8.15 -6.68
CA THR A 42 -3.90 8.82 -7.93
C THR A 42 -4.37 8.04 -9.17
N CYS A 43 -4.23 6.71 -9.16
CA CYS A 43 -4.73 5.86 -10.22
C CYS A 43 -6.26 5.94 -10.35
N LEU A 44 -7.00 5.76 -9.25
CA LEU A 44 -8.46 5.80 -9.25
C LEU A 44 -9.01 7.15 -9.71
N TYR A 45 -8.45 8.25 -9.22
CA TYR A 45 -8.82 9.60 -9.66
C TYR A 45 -8.47 9.83 -11.13
N GLY A 46 -7.30 9.36 -11.59
CA GLY A 46 -6.92 9.44 -13.01
C GLY A 46 -7.91 8.69 -13.91
N ILE A 47 -8.32 7.48 -13.51
CA ILE A 47 -9.32 6.69 -14.22
C ILE A 47 -10.65 7.45 -14.28
N ALA A 48 -11.12 7.97 -13.15
CA ALA A 48 -12.36 8.73 -13.08
C ALA A 48 -12.31 9.99 -13.97
N GLN A 49 -11.18 10.69 -14.02
CA GLN A 49 -10.99 11.85 -14.88
C GLN A 49 -11.01 11.48 -16.36
N VAL A 50 -10.35 10.40 -16.77
CA VAL A 50 -10.33 9.94 -18.18
C VAL A 50 -11.73 9.48 -18.59
N ALA A 51 -12.38 8.66 -17.75
CA ALA A 51 -13.71 8.13 -18.01
C ALA A 51 -14.80 9.22 -18.03
N GLY A 52 -14.61 10.30 -17.25
CA GLY A 52 -15.53 11.42 -17.18
C GLY A 52 -15.44 12.41 -18.36
N ARG A 53 -14.51 12.24 -19.31
CA ARG A 53 -14.34 13.17 -20.45
C ARG A 53 -15.48 13.01 -21.45
N PRO A 54 -16.31 14.04 -21.68
CA PRO A 54 -17.40 13.96 -22.65
C PRO A 54 -16.88 13.74 -24.07
N GLY A 55 -17.50 12.85 -24.82
CA GLY A 55 -17.22 12.65 -26.24
C GLY A 55 -15.89 11.97 -26.57
N ALA A 56 -15.14 11.47 -25.57
CA ALA A 56 -13.94 10.68 -25.81
C ALA A 56 -14.34 9.27 -26.32
N PRO A 57 -13.73 8.77 -27.42
CA PRO A 57 -13.96 7.39 -27.87
C PRO A 57 -13.54 6.39 -26.80
N LEU A 58 -14.34 5.33 -26.60
CA LEU A 58 -14.07 4.29 -25.60
C LEU A 58 -12.68 3.67 -25.77
N ASP A 59 -12.26 3.40 -27.01
CA ASP A 59 -10.93 2.88 -27.33
C ASP A 59 -9.81 3.76 -26.75
N ARG A 60 -9.97 5.08 -26.83
CA ARG A 60 -9.01 6.06 -26.32
C ARG A 60 -9.03 6.09 -24.80
N VAL A 61 -10.23 6.09 -24.20
CA VAL A 61 -10.42 6.03 -22.74
C VAL A 61 -9.74 4.79 -22.16
N LEU A 62 -9.97 3.61 -22.74
CA LEU A 62 -9.37 2.36 -22.26
C LEU A 62 -7.86 2.35 -22.42
N GLN A 63 -7.34 2.85 -23.55
CA GLN A 63 -5.89 2.93 -23.75
C GLN A 63 -5.24 3.88 -22.74
N GLU A 64 -5.85 5.02 -22.43
CA GLU A 64 -5.37 5.95 -21.42
C GLU A 64 -5.43 5.35 -20.00
N ILE A 65 -6.54 4.67 -19.65
CA ILE A 65 -6.69 3.98 -18.37
C ILE A 65 -5.59 2.93 -18.16
N VAL A 66 -5.27 2.14 -19.19
CA VAL A 66 -4.21 1.12 -19.11
C VAL A 66 -2.85 1.73 -18.73
N GLN A 67 -2.54 2.95 -19.18
CA GLN A 67 -1.28 3.62 -18.83
C GLN A 67 -1.24 4.08 -17.36
N LEU A 68 -2.38 4.20 -16.69
CA LEU A 68 -2.45 4.62 -15.28
C LEU A 68 -2.18 3.47 -14.31
N LEU A 69 -2.32 2.22 -14.75
CA LEU A 69 -2.23 1.05 -13.87
C LEU A 69 -0.80 0.76 -13.36
N PRO A 70 0.28 0.77 -14.18
CA PRO A 70 1.61 0.45 -13.67
C PRO A 70 2.13 1.35 -12.54
N PRO A 71 1.99 2.69 -12.61
CA PRO A 71 2.39 3.58 -11.51
C PRO A 71 1.69 3.28 -10.18
N ALA A 72 0.53 2.63 -10.22
CA ALA A 72 -0.25 2.26 -9.04
C ALA A 72 0.31 1.05 -8.29
N TRP A 73 1.24 0.30 -8.88
CA TRP A 73 1.82 -0.91 -8.30
C TRP A 73 3.00 -0.62 -7.38
N GLN A 74 3.34 -1.62 -6.56
CA GLN A 74 4.51 -1.56 -5.68
C GLN A 74 5.81 -1.36 -6.46
N TYR A 75 5.94 -2.00 -7.62
CA TYR A 75 7.10 -1.95 -8.53
C TYR A 75 6.67 -1.50 -9.94
N PRO A 76 6.45 -0.19 -10.16
CA PRO A 76 5.97 0.33 -11.44
C PRO A 76 6.86 0.02 -12.64
N GLU A 77 8.16 -0.06 -12.44
CA GLU A 77 9.19 -0.24 -13.48
C GLU A 77 9.12 -1.60 -14.19
N ILE A 78 8.53 -2.60 -13.55
CA ILE A 78 8.30 -3.94 -14.11
C ILE A 78 6.81 -4.25 -14.31
N ALA A 79 5.92 -3.38 -13.83
CA ALA A 79 4.49 -3.56 -13.97
C ALA A 79 4.07 -3.25 -15.42
N GLN A 80 3.28 -4.14 -15.99
CA GLN A 80 2.67 -3.98 -17.31
C GLN A 80 1.18 -4.27 -17.19
N ALA A 81 0.37 -3.60 -18.00
CA ALA A 81 -1.08 -3.72 -17.89
C ALA A 81 -1.73 -3.98 -19.25
N ARG A 82 -2.85 -4.68 -19.21
CA ARG A 82 -3.72 -4.90 -20.35
C ARG A 82 -5.19 -4.93 -19.93
N ILE A 83 -6.03 -4.25 -20.68
CA ILE A 83 -7.49 -4.38 -20.64
C ILE A 83 -7.94 -5.10 -21.92
N VAL A 84 -8.87 -6.04 -21.78
CA VAL A 84 -9.52 -6.71 -22.91
C VAL A 84 -11.03 -6.49 -22.78
N LEU A 85 -11.64 -5.89 -23.79
CA LEU A 85 -13.07 -5.63 -23.86
C LEU A 85 -13.56 -5.89 -25.30
N ASP A 86 -14.64 -6.64 -25.46
CA ASP A 86 -15.24 -6.98 -26.76
C ASP A 86 -14.22 -7.51 -27.80
N GLY A 87 -13.28 -8.34 -27.34
CA GLY A 87 -12.22 -8.92 -28.18
C GLY A 87 -11.09 -7.96 -28.56
N ARG A 88 -11.14 -6.70 -28.12
CA ARG A 88 -10.08 -5.70 -28.33
C ARG A 88 -9.16 -5.63 -27.12
N ALA A 89 -7.86 -5.50 -27.37
CA ALA A 89 -6.84 -5.42 -26.33
C ALA A 89 -6.16 -4.06 -26.31
N TYR A 90 -6.07 -3.46 -25.13
CA TYR A 90 -5.39 -2.19 -24.86
C TYR A 90 -4.28 -2.50 -23.87
N SER A 91 -3.03 -2.14 -24.17
CA SER A 91 -1.87 -2.56 -23.36
C SER A 91 -0.84 -1.46 -23.20
N THR A 92 -0.03 -1.56 -22.14
CA THR A 92 1.19 -0.77 -21.98
C THR A 92 2.24 -1.20 -23.00
N PRO A 93 3.14 -0.31 -23.43
CA PRO A 93 4.24 -0.70 -24.32
C PRO A 93 5.03 -1.90 -23.80
N GLY A 94 5.30 -2.86 -24.68
CA GLY A 94 6.09 -4.04 -24.36
C GLY A 94 5.39 -5.08 -23.47
N PHE A 95 4.07 -5.02 -23.31
CA PHE A 95 3.29 -6.02 -22.56
C PHE A 95 3.59 -7.45 -23.03
N ARG A 96 3.84 -8.35 -22.06
CA ARG A 96 4.05 -9.78 -22.30
C ARG A 96 3.15 -10.60 -21.37
N GLU A 97 2.51 -11.64 -21.89
CA GLU A 97 1.82 -12.63 -21.07
C GLU A 97 2.82 -13.61 -20.43
N ALA A 98 3.64 -13.13 -19.50
CA ALA A 98 4.63 -13.95 -18.82
C ALA A 98 4.84 -13.49 -17.38
N GLY A 99 5.15 -14.43 -16.48
CA GLY A 99 5.46 -14.15 -15.08
C GLY A 99 4.23 -13.99 -14.19
N ALA A 100 4.42 -13.29 -13.07
CA ALA A 100 3.37 -13.06 -12.08
C ALA A 100 2.28 -12.13 -12.64
N ARG A 101 1.01 -12.46 -12.37
CA ARG A 101 -0.15 -11.77 -12.92
C ARG A 101 -1.24 -11.63 -11.88
N GLN A 102 -1.91 -10.47 -11.91
CA GLN A 102 -3.22 -10.27 -11.31
C GLN A 102 -4.22 -9.94 -12.41
N ALA A 103 -5.41 -10.54 -12.37
CA ALA A 103 -6.48 -10.27 -13.34
C ALA A 103 -7.85 -10.39 -12.69
N ALA A 104 -8.79 -9.63 -13.22
CA ALA A 104 -10.20 -9.66 -12.86
C ALA A 104 -11.04 -9.50 -14.14
N GLY A 105 -12.26 -10.04 -14.13
CA GLY A 105 -13.23 -9.79 -15.18
C GLY A 105 -13.79 -8.36 -15.08
N ILE A 106 -14.19 -7.79 -16.22
CA ILE A 106 -14.97 -6.55 -16.25
C ILE A 106 -16.43 -6.96 -16.04
N VAL A 107 -17.06 -6.42 -14.99
CA VAL A 107 -18.48 -6.66 -14.68
C VAL A 107 -19.28 -5.45 -15.15
N VAL A 108 -20.36 -5.70 -15.88
CA VAL A 108 -21.32 -4.70 -16.40
C VAL A 108 -22.69 -5.01 -15.82
#